data_AF-A0A3P7QYP9-F1
#
_entry.id   AF-A0A3P7QYP9-F1
#
_cell.length_a   1.000
_cell.length_b   1.000
_cell.length_c   1.000
_cell.angle_alpha   90.00
_cell.angle_beta   90.00
_cell.angle_gamma   90.00
#
_symmetry.space_group_name_H-M   'P 1'
#
loop_
_entity.id
_entity.type
_entity.pdbx_description
1 polymer ?
#
loop_
_entity_poly.entity_id
_entity_poly.type
_entity_poly.pdbx_seq_one_letter_code
_entity_poly.pdbx_strand_id
1 'polypeptide(L)'
;MPYDDFKQRYAILAAEAAKSAKTDKEAGEKIADALINSNSIKVEEFQCGLTKVFFKSGVLAHLEELRDEALSIIITKFQCACRHYLALADVARRKEQ
;
A
#
# COMPACT_ATOMS: atom_id res chain seq x y z
N MET A 1 15.00 6.61 0.01
CA MET A 1 14.20 6.12 -1.13
C MET A 1 13.71 7.31 -1.94
N PRO A 2 13.93 7.34 -3.26
CA PRO A 2 13.30 8.32 -4.16
C PRO A 2 11.79 8.44 -3.92
N TYR A 3 11.22 9.63 -4.18
CA TYR A 3 9.80 9.88 -3.86
C TYR A 3 8.82 9.09 -4.73
N ASP A 4 9.17 8.86 -6.00
CA ASP A 4 8.43 8.01 -6.93
C ASP A 4 8.37 6.55 -6.44
N ASP A 5 9.52 5.98 -6.06
CA ASP A 5 9.60 4.64 -5.48
C ASP A 5 8.80 4.53 -4.17
N PHE A 6 8.94 5.53 -3.29
CA PHE A 6 8.26 5.56 -2.00
C PHE A 6 6.74 5.62 -2.16
N LYS A 7 6.25 6.52 -3.03
CA LYS A 7 4.84 6.61 -3.37
C LYS A 7 4.33 5.31 -3.97
N GLN A 8 5.03 4.75 -4.97
CA GLN A 8 4.58 3.53 -5.63
C GLN A 8 4.44 2.35 -4.65
N ARG A 9 5.37 2.20 -3.72
CA ARG A 9 5.38 1.09 -2.75
C ARG A 9 4.36 1.26 -1.62
N TYR A 10 4.25 2.47 -1.06
CA TYR A 10 3.52 2.67 0.20
C TYR A 10 2.19 3.41 0.04
N ALA A 11 1.79 3.80 -1.17
CA ALA A 11 0.44 4.34 -1.41
C ALA A 11 -0.69 3.39 -0.97
N ILE A 12 -0.46 2.08 -0.95
CA ILE A 12 -1.40 1.09 -0.41
C ILE A 12 -1.73 1.31 1.08
N LEU A 13 -0.79 1.86 1.85
CA LEU A 13 -0.95 2.11 3.28
C LEU A 13 -1.73 3.42 3.55
N ALA A 14 -1.71 4.37 2.61
CA ALA A 14 -2.31 5.68 2.75
C ALA A 14 -2.90 6.20 1.41
N ALA A 15 -3.85 5.45 0.85
CA ALA A 15 -4.34 5.67 -0.51
C ALA A 15 -4.93 7.08 -0.75
N GLU A 16 -5.74 7.58 0.19
CA GLU A 16 -6.37 8.90 0.05
C GLU A 16 -5.34 10.03 0.16
N ALA A 17 -4.37 9.88 1.07
CA ALA A 17 -3.26 10.82 1.21
C ALA A 17 -2.44 10.89 -0.09
N ALA A 18 -2.10 9.73 -0.66
CA ALA A 18 -1.36 9.61 -1.91
C ALA A 18 -2.11 10.20 -3.12
N LYS A 19 -3.43 10.01 -3.21
CA LYS A 19 -4.26 10.56 -4.31
C LYS A 19 -4.42 12.07 -4.25
N SER A 20 -4.42 12.66 -3.05
CA SER A 20 -4.62 14.10 -2.87
C SER A 20 -3.42 14.96 -3.28
N ALA A 21 -2.28 14.35 -3.55
CA ALA A 21 -1.02 15.03 -3.85
C ALA A 21 -0.88 15.33 -5.34
N LYS A 22 -0.29 16.49 -5.66
CA LYS A 22 -0.01 16.91 -7.05
C LYS A 22 1.38 16.49 -7.53
N THR A 23 2.30 16.26 -6.61
CA THR A 23 3.69 15.86 -6.89
C THR A 23 4.06 14.61 -6.11
N ASP A 24 5.07 13.86 -6.57
CA ASP A 24 5.52 12.65 -5.84
C ASP A 24 6.15 12.99 -4.50
N LYS A 25 6.80 14.17 -4.39
CA LYS A 25 7.30 14.68 -3.11
C LYS A 25 6.16 14.92 -2.12
N GLU A 26 5.13 15.66 -2.54
CA GLU A 26 3.97 15.93 -1.71
C GLU A 26 3.24 14.62 -1.34
N ALA A 27 3.19 13.66 -2.26
CA ALA A 27 2.61 12.34 -1.98
C ALA A 27 3.42 11.61 -0.90
N GLY A 28 4.75 11.61 -0.99
CA GLY A 28 5.61 11.00 0.00
C GLY A 28 5.50 11.65 1.38
N GLU A 29 5.44 12.98 1.44
CA GLU A 29 5.22 13.73 2.68
C GLU A 29 3.85 13.38 3.29
N LYS A 30 2.78 13.41 2.51
CA LYS A 30 1.43 13.06 2.99
C LYS A 30 1.28 11.61 3.42
N ILE A 31 1.92 10.67 2.72
CA ILE A 31 1.95 9.26 3.13
C ILE A 31 2.67 9.13 4.47
N ALA A 32 3.82 9.80 4.64
CA ALA A 32 4.55 9.77 5.90
C ALA A 32 3.71 10.37 7.05
N ASP A 33 3.06 11.51 6.83
CA ASP A 33 2.16 12.13 7.82
C ASP A 33 1.00 11.21 8.20
N ALA A 34 0.40 10.52 7.22
CA ALA A 34 -0.66 9.55 7.48
C ALA A 34 -0.17 8.38 8.35
N LEU A 35 1.03 7.86 8.09
CA LEU A 35 1.65 6.76 8.85
C LEU A 35 2.02 7.17 10.28
N ILE A 36 2.38 8.44 10.50
CA ILE A 36 2.60 8.99 11.85
C ILE A 36 1.27 9.10 12.59
N ASN A 37 0.24 9.61 11.92
CA ASN A 37 -1.10 9.76 12.52
C ASN A 37 -1.74 8.41 12.87
N SER A 38 -1.44 7.34 12.14
CA SER A 38 -1.83 5.97 12.48
C SER A 38 -0.92 5.29 13.51
N ASN A 39 0.08 6.00 14.03
CA ASN A 39 1.08 5.51 14.98
C ASN A 39 1.85 4.27 14.47
N SER A 40 2.00 4.15 13.15
CA SER A 40 2.74 3.07 12.50
C SER A 40 4.23 3.36 12.41
N ILE A 41 4.62 4.64 12.40
CA ILE A 41 5.99 5.12 12.49
C ILE A 41 6.04 6.39 13.34
N LYS A 42 7.21 6.74 13.89
CA LYS A 42 7.42 7.98 14.64
C LYS A 42 8.07 9.07 13.79
N VAL A 43 7.89 10.33 14.19
CA VAL A 43 8.45 11.50 13.48
C VAL A 43 9.98 11.40 13.36
N GLU A 44 10.65 10.95 14.41
CA GLU A 44 12.10 10.82 14.44
C GLU A 44 12.66 9.64 13.62
N GLU A 45 11.80 8.77 13.07
CA GLU A 45 12.19 7.56 12.32
C GLU A 45 12.36 7.80 10.82
N PHE A 46 11.89 8.94 10.31
CA PHE A 46 12.03 9.34 8.92
C PHE A 46 12.39 10.82 8.79
N GLN A 47 12.89 11.20 7.61
CA GLN A 47 13.08 12.61 7.25
C GLN A 47 12.87 12.81 5.74
N CYS A 48 12.00 13.74 5.37
CA CYS A 48 11.78 14.13 3.98
C CYS A 48 12.88 15.08 3.50
N GLY A 49 13.70 14.63 2.55
CA GLY A 49 14.71 15.45 1.89
C GLY A 49 14.18 16.13 0.63
N LEU A 50 15.08 16.73 -0.17
CA LEU A 50 14.68 17.40 -1.41
C LEU A 50 14.17 16.42 -2.48
N THR A 51 14.85 15.29 -2.67
CA THR A 51 14.59 14.32 -3.75
C THR A 51 14.22 12.92 -3.27
N LYS A 52 14.37 12.66 -1.96
CA LYS A 52 14.19 11.33 -1.38
C LYS A 52 13.79 11.40 0.08
N VAL A 53 13.13 10.36 0.56
CA VAL A 53 12.84 10.11 1.97
C VAL A 53 14.00 9.32 2.59
N PHE A 54 14.47 9.76 3.76
CA PHE A 54 15.46 9.07 4.58
C PHE A 54 14.78 8.32 5.71
N PHE A 55 15.31 7.16 6.08
CA PHE A 55 14.79 6.31 7.13
C PHE A 55 15.91 5.95 8.10
N LYS A 56 15.58 5.84 9.39
CA LYS A 56 16.46 5.17 10.34
C LYS A 56 16.54 3.67 10.04
N SER A 57 17.56 3.01 10.60
CA SER A 57 17.72 1.57 10.50
C SER A 57 16.47 0.84 11.01
N GLY A 58 16.07 -0.24 10.33
CA GLY A 58 14.91 -1.07 10.71
C GLY A 58 13.54 -0.55 10.26
N VAL A 59 13.38 0.77 10.06
CA VAL A 59 12.08 1.37 9.69
C VAL A 59 11.58 0.87 8.35
N LEU A 60 12.49 0.73 7.37
CA LEU A 60 12.11 0.26 6.04
C LEU A 60 11.61 -1.19 6.05
N ALA A 61 12.21 -2.05 6.87
CA ALA A 61 11.76 -3.43 7.02
C ALA A 61 10.34 -3.47 7.63
N HIS A 62 10.10 -2.66 8.65
CA HIS A 62 8.77 -2.54 9.25
C HIS A 62 7.71 -2.05 8.26
N LEU A 63 8.03 -1.05 7.43
CA LEU A 63 7.11 -0.58 6.38
C LEU A 63 6.80 -1.64 5.33
N GLU A 64 7.78 -2.49 4.99
CA GLU A 64 7.58 -3.60 4.06
C GLU A 64 6.65 -4.67 4.67
N GLU A 65 6.77 -4.97 5.97
CA GLU A 65 5.85 -5.88 6.67
C GLU A 65 4.40 -5.37 6.63
N LEU A 66 4.18 -4.09 6.95
CA LEU A 66 2.86 -3.46 6.88
C LEU A 66 2.29 -3.50 5.45
N ARG A 67 3.14 -3.25 4.45
CA ARG A 67 2.73 -3.32 3.04
C ARG A 67 2.30 -4.73 2.67
N ASP A 68 3.06 -5.75 3.07
CA ASP A 68 2.79 -7.14 2.74
C ASP A 68 1.51 -7.63 3.42
N GLU A 69 1.22 -7.20 4.64
CA GLU A 69 -0.07 -7.47 5.31
C GLU A 69 -1.24 -6.86 4.54
N ALA A 70 -1.17 -5.58 4.19
CA ALA A 70 -2.21 -4.91 3.41
C ALA A 70 -2.42 -5.57 2.04
N LEU A 71 -1.33 -5.91 1.35
CA LEU A 71 -1.36 -6.55 0.05
C LEU A 71 -1.97 -7.96 0.14
N SER A 72 -1.61 -8.73 1.18
CA SER A 72 -2.15 -10.07 1.41
C SER A 72 -3.67 -10.08 1.52
N ILE A 73 -4.24 -9.11 2.23
CA ILE A 73 -5.71 -8.94 2.36
C ILE A 73 -6.34 -8.66 0.98
N ILE A 74 -5.77 -7.74 0.20
CA ILE A 74 -6.31 -7.37 -1.12
C ILE A 74 -6.24 -8.55 -2.08
N ILE A 75 -5.10 -9.23 -2.16
CA ILE A 75 -4.92 -10.39 -3.03
C ILE A 75 -5.86 -11.52 -2.63
N THR A 76 -6.05 -11.75 -1.33
CA THR A 76 -7.01 -12.75 -0.85
C THR A 76 -8.43 -12.43 -1.29
N LYS A 77 -8.88 -11.18 -1.14
CA LYS A 77 -10.21 -10.74 -1.62
C LYS A 77 -10.36 -10.92 -3.13
N PHE A 78 -9.34 -10.54 -3.90
CA PHE A 78 -9.33 -10.71 -5.36
C PHE A 78 -9.47 -12.20 -5.74
N GLN A 79 -8.65 -13.06 -5.14
CA GLN A 79 -8.72 -14.49 -5.40
C GLN A 79 -10.09 -15.10 -5.01
N CYS A 80 -10.68 -14.66 -3.90
CA CYS A 80 -12.03 -15.08 -3.50
C CYS A 80 -13.08 -14.72 -4.56
N ALA A 81 -13.02 -13.51 -5.12
CA ALA A 81 -13.93 -13.08 -6.19
C ALA A 81 -13.74 -13.93 -7.47
N CYS A 82 -12.49 -14.20 -7.87
CA CYS A 82 -12.20 -15.08 -9.01
C CYS A 82 -12.75 -16.50 -8.80
N ARG A 83 -12.50 -17.09 -7.61
CA ARG A 83 -12.99 -18.44 -7.29
C ARG A 83 -14.52 -18.49 -7.29
N HIS A 84 -15.18 -17.47 -6.76
CA HIS A 84 -16.63 -17.36 -6.78
C HIS A 84 -17.18 -17.33 -8.21
N TYR A 85 -16.62 -16.49 -9.08
CA TYR A 85 -17.01 -16.40 -10.48
C TYR A 85 -16.85 -17.74 -11.21
N LEU A 86 -15.70 -18.40 -11.03
CA LEU A 86 -15.43 -19.70 -11.65
C LEU A 86 -16.40 -20.78 -11.17
N ALA A 87 -16.78 -20.77 -9.89
CA ALA A 87 -17.77 -21.70 -9.36
C ALA A 87 -19.16 -21.49 -9.97
N LEU A 88 -19.59 -20.23 -10.15
CA LEU A 88 -20.86 -19.93 -10.82
C LEU A 88 -20.85 -20.35 -12.29
N ALA A 89 -19.74 -20.13 -12.99
CA ALA A 89 -19.58 -20.56 -14.39
C ALA A 89 -19.62 -22.09 -14.53
N ASP A 90 -19.03 -22.83 -13.59
CA ASP A 90 -19.11 -24.28 -13.55
C ASP A 90 -20.53 -24.79 -13.29
N VAL A 91 -21.26 -24.16 -12.36
CA VAL A 91 -22.66 -24.49 -12.08
C VAL A 91 -23.54 -24.23 -13.30
N ALA A 92 -23.35 -23.11 -14.01
CA ALA A 92 -24.09 -22.81 -15.23
C ALA A 92 -23.87 -23.87 -16.31
N ARG A 93 -22.61 -24.21 -16.59
CA ARG A 93 -22.25 -25.25 -17.56
C ARG A 93 -22.84 -26.63 -17.21
N ARG A 94 -22.92 -26.99 -15.93
CA ARG A 94 -23.54 -28.25 -15.50
C ARG A 94 -25.07 -28.27 -15.65
N LYS A 95 -25.74 -27.12 -15.63
CA LYS A 95 -27.21 -27.04 -15.85
C LYS A 95 -27.60 -27.20 -17.31
N GLU A 96 -26.68 -26.93 -18.23
CA GLU A 96 -26.88 -27.05 -19.68
C GLU A 96 -26.65 -28.48 -20.20
N GLN A 97 -26.09 -29.36 -19.37
CA GLN A 97 -25.84 -30.78 -19.65
C GLN A 97 -27.01 -31.64 -19.16
#